data_AF-A0A6S5TQD9-F1
#
_entry.id   AF-A0A6S5TQD9-F1
#
_cell.length_a   1.000
_cell.length_b   1.000
_cell.length_c   1.000
_cell.angle_alpha   90.00
_cell.angle_beta   90.00
_cell.angle_gamma   90.00
#
_symmetry.space_group_name_H-M   'P 1'
#
loop_
_entity.id
_entity.type
_entity.pdbx_description
1 polymer ?
#
loop_
_entity_poly.entity_id
_entity_poly.type
_entity_poly.pdbx_seq_one_letter_code
_entity_poly.pdbx_strand_id
1 'polypeptide(L)'
;MSRIDTLPGAGPVLSLRQALYRAGRDYSGGITALAYDMGIDIDALQKKLKHDEERRWLSPDELEEVLQWTKSDRVLDAIGRAAGGVWYRPEPMPATHGALKAVGKLLDEAGEFVGSMHDGASDNVWEPHEVLHLEQRGVDVIRQVLAIMAGARQAMEERSNG
;
A
#
# COMPACT_ATOMS: atom_id res chain seq x y z
N MET A 1 -13.43 17.28 22.05
CA MET A 1 -13.12 16.23 23.04
C MET A 1 -12.03 15.34 22.47
N SER A 2 -10.88 15.24 23.15
CA SER A 2 -9.76 14.41 22.72
C SER A 2 -10.18 12.93 22.77
N ARG A 3 -10.06 12.24 21.64
CA ARG A 3 -10.55 10.88 21.41
C ARG A 3 -9.49 9.90 21.95
N ILE A 4 -9.73 9.35 23.14
CA ILE A 4 -8.83 8.37 23.78
C ILE A 4 -8.50 7.26 22.77
N ASP A 5 -7.21 7.09 22.52
CA ASP A 5 -6.65 6.05 21.67
C ASP A 5 -6.58 4.77 22.48
N THR A 6 -7.47 3.83 22.20
CA THR A 6 -7.61 2.57 22.94
C THR A 6 -6.74 1.46 22.37
N LEU A 7 -5.89 1.73 21.38
CA LEU A 7 -4.93 0.75 20.91
C LEU A 7 -3.77 0.69 21.91
N PRO A 8 -3.49 -0.48 22.52
CA PRO A 8 -2.24 -0.67 23.22
C PRO A 8 -1.11 -0.35 22.24
N GLY A 9 -0.04 0.30 22.72
CA GLY A 9 1.16 0.53 21.94
C GLY A 9 1.80 -0.79 21.51
N ALA A 10 1.31 -1.37 20.42
CA ALA A 10 2.07 -2.29 19.60
C ALA A 10 3.08 -1.45 18.83
N GLY A 11 4.30 -1.96 18.64
CA GLY A 11 5.35 -1.29 17.88
C GLY A 11 4.94 -0.94 16.44
N PRO A 12 5.89 -0.57 15.55
CA PRO A 12 5.62 0.11 14.27
C PRO A 12 4.76 -0.66 13.24
N VAL A 13 4.19 -1.82 13.59
CA VAL A 13 3.46 -2.73 12.72
C VAL A 13 2.09 -3.10 13.32
N LEU A 14 1.00 -2.73 12.62
CA LEU A 14 -0.37 -3.12 13.00
C LEU A 14 -0.75 -4.50 12.42
N SER A 15 -1.53 -5.27 13.17
CA SER A 15 -2.25 -6.43 12.63
C SER A 15 -3.38 -5.99 11.70
N LEU A 16 -3.89 -6.90 10.85
CA LEU A 16 -4.99 -6.58 9.92
C LEU A 16 -6.22 -6.02 10.64
N ARG A 17 -6.61 -6.60 11.78
CA ARG A 17 -7.74 -6.09 12.58
C ARG A 17 -7.50 -4.68 13.12
N GLN A 18 -6.29 -4.41 13.61
CA GLN A 18 -5.94 -3.09 14.13
C GLN A 18 -5.88 -2.06 13.00
N ALA A 19 -5.39 -2.46 11.82
CA ALA A 19 -5.38 -1.62 10.64
C ALA A 19 -6.80 -1.29 10.16
N LEU A 20 -7.72 -2.26 10.12
CA LEU A 20 -9.13 -2.06 9.75
C LEU A 20 -9.85 -1.15 10.75
N TYR A 21 -9.62 -1.34 12.06
CA TYR A 21 -10.14 -0.45 13.09
C TYR A 21 -9.68 1.00 12.89
N ARG A 22 -8.38 1.20 12.63
CA ARG A 22 -7.81 2.53 12.34
C ARG A 22 -8.38 3.10 11.06
N ALA A 23 -8.52 2.31 10.00
CA ALA A 23 -9.06 2.75 8.71
C ALA A 23 -10.47 3.35 8.88
N GLY A 24 -11.36 2.68 9.62
CA GLY A 24 -12.70 3.22 9.90
C GLY A 24 -12.71 4.43 10.84
N ARG A 25 -11.80 4.48 11.82
CA ARG A 25 -11.71 5.60 12.78
C ARG A 25 -11.15 6.87 12.14
N ASP A 26 -10.12 6.71 11.30
CA ASP A 26 -9.37 7.80 10.66
C ASP A 26 -10.01 8.27 9.35
N TYR A 27 -11.04 7.58 8.86
CA TYR A 27 -11.82 8.01 7.70
C TYR A 27 -12.38 9.42 7.91
N SER A 28 -12.48 10.22 6.85
CA SER A 28 -13.05 11.58 6.94
C SER A 28 -14.52 11.50 7.36
N GLY A 29 -14.88 12.10 8.50
CA GLY A 29 -16.20 11.92 9.10
C GLY A 29 -16.35 10.65 9.99
N GLY A 30 -15.28 9.86 10.11
CA GLY A 30 -15.18 8.66 10.94
C GLY A 30 -16.07 7.51 10.46
N ILE A 31 -16.28 6.55 11.36
CA ILE A 31 -16.99 5.30 11.04
C ILE A 31 -18.44 5.53 10.58
N THR A 32 -19.08 6.60 11.04
CA THR A 32 -20.45 6.97 10.61
C THR A 32 -20.49 7.31 9.12
N ALA A 33 -19.54 8.13 8.65
CA ALA A 33 -19.46 8.49 7.24
C ALA A 33 -19.09 7.26 6.39
N LEU A 34 -18.15 6.45 6.87
CA LEU A 34 -17.78 5.21 6.17
C LEU A 34 -18.96 4.25 6.03
N ALA A 35 -19.75 4.05 7.09
CA ALA A 35 -20.94 3.21 7.05
C ALA A 35 -21.97 3.71 6.03
N TYR A 36 -22.17 5.03 5.95
CA TYR A 36 -23.04 5.65 4.97
C TYR A 36 -22.54 5.43 3.54
N ASP A 37 -21.26 5.65 3.27
CA ASP A 37 -20.65 5.47 1.94
C ASP A 37 -20.67 4.00 1.47
N MET A 38 -20.59 3.05 2.41
CA MET A 38 -20.75 1.62 2.16
C MET A 38 -22.22 1.17 2.07
N GLY A 39 -23.18 2.01 2.48
CA GLY A 39 -24.59 1.62 2.56
C GLY A 39 -24.90 0.54 3.62
N ILE A 40 -24.09 0.47 4.68
CA ILE A 40 -24.22 -0.52 5.76
C ILE A 40 -24.67 0.18 7.06
N ASP A 41 -25.39 -0.55 7.91
CA ASP A 41 -25.72 -0.09 9.26
C ASP A 41 -24.46 0.21 10.10
N ILE A 42 -24.45 1.36 10.77
CA ILE A 42 -23.31 1.84 11.56
C ILE A 42 -22.96 0.87 12.70
N ASP A 43 -23.94 0.33 13.41
CA ASP A 43 -23.71 -0.57 14.53
C ASP A 43 -23.16 -1.91 14.05
N ALA A 44 -23.61 -2.37 12.88
CA ALA A 44 -23.06 -3.55 12.22
C ALA A 44 -21.59 -3.34 11.85
N LEU A 45 -21.27 -2.23 11.15
CA LEU A 45 -19.90 -1.92 10.76
C LEU A 45 -18.98 -1.73 11.97
N GLN A 46 -19.45 -1.02 13.00
CA GLN A 46 -18.68 -0.80 14.23
C GLN A 46 -18.31 -2.11 14.93
N LYS A 47 -19.23 -3.08 14.96
CA LYS A 47 -18.95 -4.39 15.56
C LYS A 47 -18.00 -5.23 14.71
N LYS A 48 -18.05 -5.10 13.38
CA LYS A 48 -17.15 -5.79 12.43
C LYS A 48 -15.72 -5.21 12.44
N LEU A 49 -15.57 -3.90 12.63
CA LEU A 49 -14.26 -3.23 12.69
C LEU A 49 -13.63 -3.23 14.08
N LYS A 50 -14.35 -3.70 15.11
CA LYS A 50 -13.84 -3.74 16.48
C LYS A 50 -12.69 -4.75 16.57
N HIS A 51 -11.50 -4.27 16.89
CA HIS A 51 -10.27 -5.09 16.81
C HIS A 51 -10.21 -6.26 17.82
N ASP A 52 -10.99 -6.20 18.90
CA ASP A 52 -11.10 -7.21 19.95
C ASP A 52 -12.37 -8.09 19.81
N GLU A 53 -13.16 -7.91 18.74
CA GLU A 53 -14.30 -8.77 18.43
C GLU A 53 -13.86 -9.91 17.49
N GLU A 54 -14.11 -11.15 17.90
CA GLU A 54 -13.70 -12.35 17.18
C GLU A 54 -14.86 -13.08 16.48
N ARG A 55 -16.10 -12.67 16.72
CA ARG A 55 -17.30 -13.35 16.17
C ARG A 55 -17.86 -12.67 14.94
N ARG A 56 -17.47 -11.41 14.68
CA ARG A 56 -18.02 -10.60 13.60
C ARG A 56 -16.90 -10.11 12.72
N TRP A 57 -17.00 -10.43 11.45
CA TRP A 57 -15.97 -10.16 10.46
C TRP A 57 -16.58 -9.43 9.27
N LEU A 58 -15.73 -8.67 8.59
CA LEU A 58 -16.03 -8.25 7.23
C LEU A 58 -16.08 -9.51 6.36
N SER A 59 -17.10 -9.60 5.52
CA SER A 59 -17.07 -10.44 4.33
C SER A 59 -15.99 -9.95 3.37
N PRO A 60 -15.57 -10.76 2.39
CA PRO A 60 -14.65 -10.32 1.35
C PRO A 60 -15.13 -9.05 0.65
N ASP A 61 -16.42 -8.97 0.31
CA ASP A 61 -17.01 -7.80 -0.37
C ASP A 61 -16.91 -6.54 0.51
N GLU A 62 -17.27 -6.62 1.79
CA GLU A 62 -17.16 -5.50 2.72
C GLU A 62 -15.69 -5.08 2.96
N LEU A 63 -14.75 -6.03 2.92
CA LEU A 63 -13.32 -5.72 3.02
C LEU A 63 -12.84 -4.92 1.80
N GLU A 64 -13.27 -5.31 0.60
CA GLU A 64 -12.99 -4.57 -0.63
C GLU A 64 -13.56 -3.15 -0.58
N GLU A 65 -14.80 -2.99 -0.13
CA GLU A 65 -15.42 -1.68 0.06
C GLU A 65 -14.68 -0.80 1.07
N VAL A 66 -14.27 -1.37 2.22
CA VAL A 66 -13.45 -0.64 3.20
C VAL A 66 -12.15 -0.16 2.56
N LEU A 67 -11.47 -1.01 1.76
CA LEU A 67 -10.25 -0.63 1.06
C LEU A 67 -10.49 0.45 0.00
N GLN A 68 -11.58 0.34 -0.76
CA GLN A 68 -11.96 1.31 -1.79
C GLN A 68 -12.15 2.71 -1.21
N TRP A 69 -12.90 2.81 -0.10
CA TRP A 69 -13.22 4.10 0.52
C TRP A 69 -12.07 4.66 1.33
N THR A 70 -11.46 3.84 2.19
CA THR A 70 -10.43 4.34 3.13
C THR A 70 -9.07 4.50 2.47
N LYS A 71 -8.80 3.77 1.37
CA LYS A 71 -7.48 3.70 0.71
C LYS A 71 -6.35 3.47 1.71
N SER A 72 -6.61 2.68 2.76
CA SER A 72 -5.73 2.58 3.90
C SER A 72 -4.47 1.78 3.59
N ASP A 73 -3.34 2.47 3.51
CA ASP A 73 -2.01 1.87 3.32
C ASP A 73 -1.67 0.87 4.44
N ARG A 74 -2.13 1.14 5.67
CA ARG A 74 -1.92 0.23 6.82
C ARG A 74 -2.62 -1.11 6.64
N VAL A 75 -3.79 -1.13 6.01
CA VAL A 75 -4.53 -2.37 5.73
C VAL A 75 -3.81 -3.15 4.64
N LEU A 76 -3.37 -2.46 3.58
CA LEU A 76 -2.60 -3.07 2.50
C LEU A 76 -1.24 -3.60 2.98
N ASP A 77 -0.54 -2.89 3.86
CA ASP A 77 0.70 -3.35 4.51
C ASP A 77 0.47 -4.62 5.33
N ALA A 78 -0.64 -4.69 6.07
CA ALA A 78 -0.98 -5.85 6.87
C ALA A 78 -1.29 -7.09 6.01
N ILE A 79 -1.99 -6.91 4.88
CA ILE A 79 -2.28 -7.98 3.91
C ILE A 79 -1.01 -8.42 3.19
N GLY A 80 -0.25 -7.47 2.64
CA GLY A 80 0.99 -7.76 1.91
C GLY A 80 1.99 -8.52 2.77
N ARG A 81 2.24 -8.05 4.00
CA ARG A 81 3.17 -8.69 4.93
C ARG A 81 2.78 -10.15 5.24
N ALA A 82 1.49 -10.44 5.36
CA ALA A 82 1.03 -11.82 5.63
C ALA A 82 1.38 -12.80 4.50
N ALA A 83 1.52 -12.30 3.27
CA ALA A 83 1.92 -13.08 2.10
C ALA A 83 3.41 -12.93 1.74
N GLY A 84 4.20 -12.21 2.55
CA GLY A 84 5.57 -11.82 2.17
C GLY A 84 5.63 -10.91 0.93
N GLY A 85 4.51 -10.29 0.58
CA GLY A 85 4.35 -9.45 -0.60
C GLY A 85 4.36 -7.97 -0.25
N VAL A 86 4.65 -7.15 -1.27
CA VAL A 86 4.47 -5.70 -1.22
C VAL A 86 3.32 -5.30 -2.13
N TRP A 87 2.65 -4.20 -1.78
CA TRP A 87 1.67 -3.58 -2.66
C TRP A 87 2.24 -2.29 -3.23
N TYR A 88 1.72 -1.88 -4.39
CA TYR A 88 2.01 -0.60 -4.99
C TYR A 88 0.69 0.05 -5.39
N ARG A 89 0.59 1.36 -5.21
CA ARG A 89 -0.47 2.19 -5.80
C ARG A 89 0.25 3.15 -6.73
N PRO A 90 0.07 3.01 -8.06
CA PRO A 90 0.76 3.89 -8.99
C PRO A 90 0.19 5.30 -8.85
N GLU A 91 1.07 6.27 -8.62
CA GLU A 91 0.74 7.68 -8.76
C GLU A 91 1.03 8.08 -10.21
N PRO A 92 0.02 8.51 -11.00
CA PRO A 92 0.25 8.89 -12.37
C PRO A 92 1.25 10.04 -12.45
N MET A 93 2.32 9.84 -13.22
CA MET A 93 3.27 10.90 -13.56
C MET A 93 3.13 11.26 -15.05
N PRO A 94 3.23 12.55 -15.42
CA PRO A 94 3.25 12.95 -16.82
C PRO A 94 4.37 12.23 -17.58
N ALA A 95 4.01 11.47 -18.61
CA ALA A 95 4.93 10.69 -19.45
C ALA A 95 5.73 11.58 -20.42
N THR A 96 6.41 12.59 -19.89
CA THR A 96 7.25 13.50 -20.65
C THR A 96 8.53 12.79 -21.10
N HIS A 97 9.17 13.31 -22.15
CA HIS A 97 10.47 12.80 -22.61
C HIS A 97 11.54 12.83 -21.50
N GLY A 98 11.48 13.85 -20.63
CA GLY A 98 12.34 13.96 -19.45
C GLY A 98 12.06 12.88 -18.41
N ALA A 99 10.78 12.59 -18.11
CA ALA A 99 10.39 11.54 -17.17
C ALA A 99 10.81 10.14 -17.65
N LEU A 100 10.60 9.84 -18.94
CA LEU A 100 11.03 8.57 -19.55
C LEU A 100 12.56 8.41 -19.52
N LYS A 101 13.30 9.49 -19.78
CA LYS A 101 14.77 9.49 -19.70
C LYS A 101 15.27 9.32 -18.27
N ALA A 102 14.62 9.94 -17.28
CA ALA A 102 14.95 9.79 -15.87
C ALA A 102 14.74 8.35 -15.39
N VAL A 103 13.69 7.68 -15.88
CA VAL A 103 13.44 6.27 -15.58
C VAL A 103 14.48 5.38 -16.25
N GLY A 104 14.86 5.64 -17.50
CA GLY A 104 15.96 4.93 -18.15
C GLY A 104 17.24 5.00 -17.32
N LYS A 105 17.59 6.21 -16.83
CA LYS A 105 18.75 6.41 -15.94
C LYS A 105 18.60 5.65 -14.61
N LEU A 106 17.41 5.64 -14.02
CA LEU A 106 17.18 4.90 -12.78
C LEU A 106 17.27 3.38 -12.98
N LEU A 107 16.80 2.87 -14.12
CA LEU A 107 16.96 1.46 -14.48
C LEU A 107 18.43 1.10 -14.74
N ASP A 108 19.20 2.00 -15.37
CA ASP A 108 20.65 1.83 -15.55
C ASP A 108 21.36 1.82 -14.19
N GLU A 109 21.04 2.77 -13.29
CA GLU A 109 21.61 2.83 -11.92
C GLU A 109 21.21 1.60 -11.08
N ALA A 110 19.97 1.11 -11.21
CA ALA A 110 19.53 -0.12 -10.56
C ALA A 110 20.22 -1.36 -11.16
N GLY A 111 20.45 -1.38 -12.47
CA GLY A 111 21.21 -2.42 -13.16
C GLY A 111 22.68 -2.44 -12.72
N GLU A 112 23.32 -1.27 -12.62
CA GLU A 112 24.68 -1.12 -12.08
C GLU A 112 24.76 -1.54 -10.61
N PHE A 113 23.74 -1.24 -9.80
CA PHE A 113 23.67 -1.65 -8.41
C PHE A 113 23.48 -3.17 -8.24
N VAL A 114 22.55 -3.79 -8.98
CA VAL A 114 22.42 -5.26 -8.99
C VAL A 114 23.70 -5.90 -9.53
N GLY A 115 24.34 -5.27 -10.52
CA GLY A 115 25.64 -5.65 -11.05
C GLY A 115 26.77 -5.56 -10.02
N SER A 116 26.79 -4.54 -9.17
CA SER A 116 27.79 -4.41 -8.09
C SER A 116 27.50 -5.34 -6.90
N MET A 117 26.27 -5.83 -6.76
CA MET A 117 25.94 -6.87 -5.78
C MET A 117 26.33 -8.28 -6.24
N HIS A 118 26.57 -8.51 -7.54
CA HIS A 118 27.26 -9.72 -8.00
C HIS A 118 28.66 -9.83 -7.36
N ASP A 119 29.30 -8.70 -7.04
CA ASP A 119 30.57 -8.68 -6.31
C ASP A 119 30.38 -9.03 -4.82
N GLY A 120 29.21 -8.76 -4.22
CA GLY A 120 28.84 -9.24 -2.88
C GLY A 120 28.55 -10.75 -2.85
N ALA A 121 27.91 -11.28 -3.90
CA ALA A 121 27.72 -12.73 -4.06
C ALA A 121 29.03 -13.52 -4.32
N SER A 122 30.18 -12.85 -4.45
CA SER A 122 31.47 -13.48 -4.70
C SER A 122 31.98 -14.32 -3.51
N ASP A 123 31.53 -14.03 -2.29
CA ASP A 123 31.79 -14.84 -1.09
C ASP A 123 30.64 -15.81 -0.74
N ASN A 124 29.52 -15.71 -1.47
CA ASN A 124 28.30 -16.50 -1.33
C ASN A 124 27.62 -16.37 0.05
N VAL A 125 27.86 -15.27 0.77
CA VAL A 125 27.25 -14.96 2.07
C VAL A 125 26.36 -13.73 1.92
N TRP A 126 25.06 -13.88 2.19
CA TRP A 126 24.13 -12.75 2.17
C TRP A 126 23.94 -12.19 3.57
N GLU A 127 24.30 -10.93 3.79
CA GLU A 127 24.03 -10.26 5.06
C GLU A 127 22.63 -9.64 5.10
N PRO A 128 21.98 -9.57 6.29
CA PRO A 128 20.61 -9.05 6.41
C PRO A 128 20.42 -7.64 5.84
N HIS A 129 21.42 -6.77 5.98
CA HIS A 129 21.34 -5.39 5.51
C HIS A 129 21.46 -5.28 3.98
N GLU A 130 22.18 -6.22 3.34
CA GLU A 130 22.31 -6.31 1.88
C GLU A 130 20.99 -6.77 1.24
N VAL A 131 20.36 -7.78 1.85
CA VAL A 131 19.04 -8.28 1.42
C VAL A 131 17.97 -7.19 1.56
N LEU A 132 17.94 -6.46 2.68
CA LEU A 132 16.99 -5.37 2.88
C LEU A 132 17.18 -4.23 1.87
N HIS A 133 18.43 -3.90 1.54
CA HIS A 133 18.71 -2.86 0.55
C HIS A 133 18.31 -3.32 -0.86
N LEU A 134 18.52 -4.59 -1.20
CA LEU A 134 18.04 -5.20 -2.44
C LEU A 134 16.51 -5.14 -2.56
N GLU A 135 15.81 -5.55 -1.51
CA GLU A 135 14.35 -5.54 -1.45
C GLU A 135 13.83 -4.12 -1.66
N GLN A 136 14.37 -3.13 -0.93
CA GLN A 136 13.94 -1.74 -1.05
C GLN A 136 14.13 -1.21 -2.49
N ARG A 137 15.30 -1.44 -3.09
CA ARG A 137 15.60 -0.97 -4.45
C ARG A 137 14.76 -1.68 -5.51
N GLY A 138 14.56 -2.99 -5.37
CA GLY A 138 13.68 -3.76 -6.25
C GLY A 138 12.25 -3.23 -6.24
N VAL A 139 11.72 -2.94 -5.04
CA VAL A 139 10.38 -2.36 -4.87
C VAL A 139 10.29 -0.96 -5.48
N ASP A 140 11.31 -0.12 -5.34
CA ASP A 140 11.32 1.23 -5.91
C ASP A 140 11.34 1.22 -7.44
N VAL A 141 12.10 0.32 -8.06
CA VAL A 141 12.11 0.12 -9.52
C VAL A 141 10.73 -0.31 -10.01
N ILE A 142 10.15 -1.32 -9.37
CA ILE A 142 8.81 -1.84 -9.72
C ILE A 142 7.76 -0.72 -9.63
N ARG A 143 7.78 0.09 -8.55
CA ARG A 143 6.87 1.24 -8.39
C ARG A 143 6.99 2.25 -9.53
N GLN A 144 8.21 2.60 -9.94
CA GLN A 144 8.41 3.59 -11.00
C GLN A 144 7.93 3.11 -12.37
N VAL A 145 8.20 1.86 -12.73
CA VAL A 145 7.69 1.26 -13.96
C VAL A 145 6.15 1.34 -14.01
N LEU A 146 5.50 1.00 -12.90
CA LEU A 146 4.05 0.99 -12.81
C LEU A 146 3.42 2.39 -12.83
N ALA A 147 4.08 3.39 -12.24
CA ALA A 147 3.65 4.79 -12.30
C ALA A 147 3.60 5.32 -13.75
N ILE A 148 4.60 4.98 -14.58
CA ILE A 148 4.64 5.37 -16.00
C ILE A 148 3.53 4.68 -16.78
N MET A 149 3.33 3.38 -16.57
CA MET A 149 2.25 2.64 -17.22
C MET A 149 0.88 3.24 -16.92
N ALA A 150 0.66 3.67 -15.67
CA ALA A 150 -0.54 4.37 -15.26
C ALA A 150 -0.67 5.75 -15.95
N GLY A 151 0.42 6.54 -16.02
CA GLY A 151 0.42 7.83 -16.71
C GLY A 151 0.16 7.73 -18.22
N ALA A 152 0.71 6.71 -18.88
CA ALA A 152 0.46 6.43 -20.29
C ALA A 152 -1.00 6.04 -20.55
N ARG A 153 -1.60 5.24 -19.66
CA ARG A 153 -3.03 4.89 -19.74
C ARG A 153 -3.90 6.14 -19.59
N GLN A 154 -3.63 6.97 -18.59
CA GLN A 154 -4.39 8.20 -18.37
C GLN A 154 -4.35 9.12 -19.60
N ALA A 155 -3.17 9.33 -20.19
CA ALA A 155 -3.02 10.17 -21.38
C ALA A 155 -3.77 9.62 -22.62
N MET A 156 -3.91 8.29 -22.74
CA MET A 156 -4.71 7.66 -23.78
C MET A 156 -6.21 7.89 -23.54
N GLU A 157 -6.69 7.65 -22.32
CA GLU A 157 -8.10 7.80 -21.94
C GLU A 157 -8.59 9.25 -22.07
N GLU A 158 -7.77 10.23 -21.66
CA GLU A 158 -8.06 11.66 -21.81
C GLU A 158 -8.20 12.08 -23.28
N ARG A 159 -7.50 11.40 -24.19
CA ARG A 159 -7.55 11.68 -25.63
C ARG A 159 -8.75 11.05 -26.33
N SER A 160 -9.34 10.01 -25.75
CA SER A 160 -10.57 9.36 -26.24
C SER A 160 -11.85 10.04 -25.74
N ASN A 161 -11.77 10.81 -24.66
CA ASN A 161 -12.90 11.53 -24.05
C ASN A 161 -12.92 13.03 -24.42
N GLY A 162 -12.05 13.47 -25.33
CA GLY A 162 -11.93 14.84 -25.83
C GLY A 162 -12.41 15.02 -27.26
#